data_AF-A0A3P6QRM0-F1
#
_entry.id   AF-A0A3P6QRM0-F1
#
_cell.length_a   1.000
_cell.length_b   1.000
_cell.length_c   1.000
_cell.angle_alpha   90.00
_cell.angle_beta   90.00
_cell.angle_gamma   90.00
#
_symmetry.space_group_name_H-M   'P 1'
#
loop_
_entity.id
_entity.type
_entity.pdbx_description
1 polymer ?
#
loop_
_entity_poly.entity_id
_entity_poly.type
_entity_poly.pdbx_seq_one_letter_code
_entity_poly.pdbx_strand_id
1 'polypeptide(L)'
;MTLPHYDDELNQENGPNRILVPFVACGDLSGFDSDGFYPLKGPDIPVGPLGTEYVFRDVVQPPTEPAYKKAVELKKKNQLVKPTSSIRSIVKSFEKINPYTKDENAGNIGYDDDLVESLADFLQINDS
;
A
#
# COMPACT_ATOMS: atom_id res chain seq x y z
N MET A 1 28.03 -6.86 2.40
CA MET A 1 28.98 -7.83 1.82
C MET A 1 28.23 -8.58 0.75
N THR A 2 28.45 -8.22 -0.51
CA THR A 2 27.92 -8.97 -1.65
C THR A 2 28.70 -10.28 -1.76
N LEU A 3 28.03 -11.38 -2.12
CA LEU A 3 28.68 -12.64 -2.41
C LEU A 3 29.66 -12.44 -3.59
N PRO A 4 30.89 -12.99 -3.53
CA PRO A 4 31.73 -13.04 -4.71
C PRO A 4 30.99 -13.85 -5.77
N HIS A 5 30.91 -13.33 -7.01
CA HIS A 5 30.29 -13.98 -8.19
C HIS A 5 28.78 -13.74 -8.42
N TYR A 6 28.10 -12.84 -7.69
CA TYR A 6 26.67 -12.50 -7.93
C TYR A 6 26.40 -12.05 -9.38
N ASP A 7 27.31 -11.26 -9.94
CA ASP A 7 27.17 -10.74 -11.31
C ASP A 7 27.32 -11.84 -12.37
N ASP A 8 28.08 -12.89 -12.08
CA ASP A 8 28.38 -13.97 -13.02
C ASP A 8 27.24 -15.02 -13.09
N GLU A 9 26.47 -15.19 -12.01
CA GLU A 9 25.25 -16.02 -12.01
C GLU A 9 24.08 -15.33 -12.74
N LEU A 10 23.93 -14.00 -12.59
CA LEU A 10 22.84 -13.25 -13.23
C LEU A 10 23.02 -13.03 -14.73
N ASN A 11 24.28 -12.98 -15.20
CA ASN A 11 24.63 -12.74 -16.60
C ASN A 11 24.63 -14.02 -17.48
N GLN A 12 24.19 -15.17 -16.97
CA GLN A 12 24.12 -16.42 -17.75
C GLN A 12 23.03 -16.43 -18.82
N GLU A 13 22.18 -15.41 -18.85
CA GLU A 13 21.00 -15.41 -19.72
C GLU A 13 21.19 -14.53 -20.95
N ASN A 14 21.10 -15.18 -22.09
CA ASN A 14 21.50 -14.61 -23.38
C ASN A 14 20.35 -13.86 -24.05
N GLY A 15 20.61 -12.60 -24.46
CA GLY A 15 19.70 -11.82 -25.31
C GLY A 15 19.90 -10.30 -25.18
N PRO A 16 19.50 -9.49 -26.17
CA PRO A 16 19.76 -8.04 -26.22
C PRO A 16 19.06 -7.22 -25.13
N ASN A 17 18.15 -7.82 -24.35
CA ASN A 17 17.35 -7.15 -23.31
C ASN A 17 17.78 -7.47 -21.86
N ARG A 18 18.95 -8.10 -21.62
CA ARG A 18 19.44 -8.42 -20.27
C ARG A 18 20.72 -7.67 -19.89
N ILE A 19 20.73 -6.35 -20.07
CA ILE A 19 21.77 -5.50 -19.46
C ILE A 19 21.24 -5.06 -18.09
N LEU A 20 21.71 -5.71 -17.03
CA LEU A 20 21.46 -5.27 -15.67
C LEU A 20 22.40 -4.10 -15.37
N VAL A 21 21.83 -2.89 -15.25
CA VAL A 21 22.60 -1.73 -14.84
C VAL A 21 22.91 -1.89 -13.35
N PRO A 22 24.18 -1.79 -12.92
CA PRO A 22 24.52 -1.89 -11.51
C PRO A 22 23.79 -0.78 -10.74
N PHE A 23 23.10 -1.17 -9.67
CA PHE A 23 22.45 -0.22 -8.79
C PHE A 23 23.53 0.58 -8.05
N VAL A 24 23.60 1.89 -8.32
CA VAL A 24 24.50 2.81 -7.63
C VAL A 24 23.66 3.73 -6.77
N ALA A 25 23.68 3.49 -5.46
CA ALA A 25 23.20 4.48 -4.50
C ALA A 25 24.18 5.66 -4.48
N CYS A 26 23.70 6.88 -4.62
CA CYS A 26 24.49 8.11 -4.54
C CYS A 26 24.02 8.95 -3.35
N GLY A 27 24.95 9.35 -2.47
CA GLY A 27 24.66 10.09 -1.25
C GLY A 27 25.66 9.75 -0.14
N ASP A 28 25.75 10.61 0.88
CA ASP A 28 26.53 10.30 2.08
C ASP A 28 25.76 9.29 2.95
N LEU A 29 26.34 8.11 3.14
CA LEU A 29 25.77 7.06 4.01
C LEU A 29 25.79 7.46 5.50
N SER A 30 26.55 8.50 5.83
CA SER A 30 26.66 9.07 7.18
C SER A 30 25.70 10.24 7.38
N GLY A 31 24.99 10.66 6.33
CA GLY A 31 24.07 11.78 6.35
C GLY A 31 22.69 11.43 6.90
N PHE A 32 21.89 12.46 7.15
CA PHE A 32 20.47 12.27 7.45
C PHE A 32 19.74 11.73 6.21
N ASP A 33 19.05 10.61 6.39
CA ASP A 33 18.10 10.07 5.42
C ASP A 33 16.82 10.94 5.43
N SER A 34 16.30 11.29 4.26
CA SER A 34 15.06 12.08 4.21
C SER A 34 13.84 11.28 4.67
N ASP A 35 13.91 9.95 4.59
CA ASP A 35 12.84 9.04 5.02
C ASP A 35 13.00 8.58 6.48
N GLY A 36 14.06 9.05 7.17
CA GLY A 36 14.36 8.71 8.56
C GLY A 36 13.60 9.57 9.57
N PHE A 37 13.18 8.95 10.68
CA PHE A 37 12.65 9.68 11.84
C PHE A 37 13.78 10.02 12.79
N TYR A 38 14.20 11.28 12.83
CA TYR A 38 15.26 11.74 13.72
C TYR A 38 14.72 12.55 14.90
N PRO A 39 15.35 12.43 16.08
CA PRO A 39 15.00 13.28 17.20
C PRO A 39 15.21 14.75 16.84
N LEU A 40 14.27 15.61 17.21
CA LEU A 40 14.39 17.06 17.03
C LEU A 40 15.07 17.75 18.22
N LYS A 41 15.38 16.99 19.27
CA LYS A 41 16.01 17.44 20.53
C LYS A 41 17.00 16.38 21.02
N GLY A 42 18.21 16.81 21.41
CA GLY A 42 19.28 15.92 21.88
C GLY A 42 20.61 16.65 22.05
N PRO A 43 21.59 16.05 22.75
CA PRO A 43 22.87 16.69 23.07
C PRO A 43 23.70 17.01 21.81
N ASP A 44 23.54 16.23 20.74
CA ASP A 44 24.36 16.31 19.53
C ASP A 44 23.62 16.96 18.34
N ILE A 45 22.40 17.46 18.56
CA ILE A 45 21.62 18.12 17.49
C ILE A 45 21.99 19.60 17.46
N PRO A 46 22.60 20.11 16.39
CA PRO A 46 22.96 21.51 16.28
C PRO A 46 21.69 22.36 16.37
N VAL A 47 21.77 23.48 17.11
CA VAL A 47 20.76 24.52 17.03
C VAL A 47 20.63 24.93 15.56
N GLY A 48 19.39 24.96 15.07
CA GLY A 48 19.12 25.29 13.68
C GLY A 48 19.61 26.70 13.30
N PRO A 49 19.40 27.15 12.05
CA PRO A 49 19.93 28.43 11.55
C PRO A 49 19.54 29.66 12.38
N LEU A 50 18.47 29.54 13.17
CA LEU A 50 17.94 30.58 14.06
C LEU A 50 18.60 30.62 15.45
N GLY A 51 19.51 29.70 15.76
CA GLY A 51 20.22 29.63 17.04
C GLY A 51 19.36 29.17 18.23
N THR A 52 18.16 28.66 17.97
CA THR A 52 17.20 28.22 18.99
C THR A 52 16.87 26.74 18.87
N GLU A 53 16.59 26.09 19.99
CA GLU A 53 16.11 24.71 20.03
C GLU A 53 14.75 24.58 19.30
N TYR A 54 14.50 23.42 18.70
CA TYR A 54 13.20 23.11 18.11
C TYR A 54 12.10 23.11 19.19
N VAL A 55 10.98 23.78 18.88
CA VAL A 55 9.76 23.79 19.71
C VAL A 55 8.62 23.29 18.85
N PHE A 56 7.98 22.19 19.29
CA PHE A 56 6.80 21.67 18.62
C PHE A 56 5.68 22.71 18.67
N ARG A 57 5.07 22.97 17.53
CA ARG A 57 3.93 23.88 17.38
C ARG A 57 2.83 23.13 16.66
N ASP A 58 1.60 23.31 17.12
CA ASP A 58 0.45 22.78 16.41
C ASP A 58 0.38 23.39 15.01
N VAL A 59 -0.02 22.56 14.05
CA VAL A 59 -0.26 23.01 12.69
C VAL A 59 -1.36 24.06 12.68
N VAL A 60 -1.16 25.15 11.94
CA VAL A 60 -2.13 26.26 11.84
C VAL A 60 -3.47 25.76 11.30
N GLN A 61 -3.45 24.73 10.45
CA GLN A 61 -4.62 24.05 9.94
C GLN A 61 -4.44 22.55 10.17
N PRO A 62 -5.19 21.95 11.11
CA PRO A 62 -5.19 20.50 11.25
C PRO A 62 -5.69 19.85 9.96
N PRO A 63 -5.35 18.56 9.71
CA PRO A 63 -5.92 17.82 8.61
C PRO A 63 -7.44 18.00 8.58
N THR A 64 -7.96 18.41 7.42
CA THR A 64 -9.40 18.47 7.23
C THR A 64 -10.00 17.10 7.44
N GLU A 65 -11.26 17.03 7.88
CA GLU A 65 -11.95 15.75 8.03
C GLU A 65 -11.82 14.92 6.75
N PRO A 66 -11.57 13.60 6.85
CA PRO A 66 -11.38 12.78 5.68
C PRO A 66 -12.65 12.81 4.83
N ALA A 67 -12.50 12.92 3.51
CA ALA A 67 -13.62 13.03 2.57
C ALA A 67 -14.66 11.89 2.72
N TYR A 68 -14.22 10.72 3.21
CA TYR A 68 -15.03 9.53 3.43
C TYR A 68 -15.70 9.44 4.80
N LYS A 69 -15.48 10.39 5.73
CA LYS A 69 -16.04 10.33 7.10
C LYS A 69 -17.56 10.11 7.09
N LYS A 70 -18.27 10.90 6.27
CA LYS A 70 -19.73 10.81 6.11
C LYS A 70 -20.16 9.45 5.54
N ALA A 71 -19.42 8.93 4.54
CA ALA A 71 -19.72 7.63 3.95
C ALA A 71 -19.56 6.49 4.98
N VAL A 72 -18.52 6.54 5.81
CA VAL A 72 -18.29 5.57 6.90
C VAL A 72 -19.41 5.64 7.94
N GLU A 73 -19.86 6.84 8.33
CA GLU A 73 -20.99 7.01 9.25
C GLU A 73 -22.30 6.45 8.68
N LEU A 74 -22.58 6.72 7.40
CA LEU A 74 -23.76 6.18 6.72
C LEU A 74 -23.69 4.65 6.57
N LYS A 75 -22.51 4.09 6.28
CA LYS A 75 -22.28 2.65 6.24
C LYS A 75 -22.59 2.02 7.61
N LYS A 76 -22.02 2.57 8.70
CA LYS A 76 -22.27 2.08 10.07
C LYS A 76 -23.74 2.14 10.48
N LYS A 77 -24.48 3.13 9.97
CA LYS A 77 -25.93 3.27 10.22
C LYS A 77 -26.81 2.49 9.24
N ASN A 78 -26.23 1.75 8.28
CA ASN A 78 -26.95 1.08 7.20
C ASN A 78 -27.86 2.03 6.39
N GLN A 79 -27.43 3.27 6.20
CA GLN A 79 -28.16 4.34 5.48
C GLN A 79 -27.66 4.58 4.05
N LEU A 80 -26.77 3.71 3.55
CA LEU A 80 -26.35 3.76 2.15
C LEU A 80 -27.51 3.37 1.23
N VAL A 81 -27.60 4.01 0.07
CA VAL A 81 -28.62 3.70 -0.94
C VAL A 81 -28.49 2.23 -1.35
N LYS A 82 -29.56 1.47 -1.12
CA LYS A 82 -29.61 0.06 -1.52
C LYS A 82 -29.96 -0.02 -3.00
N PRO A 83 -29.22 -0.79 -3.81
CA PRO A 83 -29.60 -1.00 -5.21
C PRO A 83 -30.97 -1.69 -5.28
N THR A 84 -31.86 -1.20 -6.15
CA THR A 84 -33.25 -1.68 -6.26
C THR A 84 -33.38 -3.03 -6.99
N SER A 85 -32.33 -3.48 -7.66
CA SER A 85 -32.33 -4.68 -8.50
C SER A 85 -31.67 -5.86 -7.80
N SER A 86 -32.40 -6.98 -7.71
CA SER A 86 -31.84 -8.26 -7.23
C SER A 86 -30.99 -8.90 -8.34
N ILE A 87 -29.67 -8.75 -8.23
CA ILE A 87 -28.68 -9.26 -9.20
C ILE A 87 -28.18 -10.67 -8.81
N ARG A 88 -28.85 -11.35 -7.85
CA ARG A 88 -28.43 -12.66 -7.30
C ARG A 88 -28.10 -13.71 -8.36
N SER A 89 -28.85 -13.77 -9.47
CA SER A 89 -28.59 -14.74 -10.54
C SER A 89 -27.31 -14.46 -11.33
N ILE A 90 -26.98 -13.18 -11.50
CA ILE A 90 -25.79 -12.71 -12.21
C ILE A 90 -24.54 -12.95 -11.34
N VAL A 91 -24.61 -12.70 -10.03
CA VAL A 91 -23.46 -12.93 -9.12
C VAL A 91 -23.09 -14.41 -9.03
N LYS A 92 -24.09 -15.29 -8.90
CA LYS A 92 -23.88 -16.75 -8.95
C LYS A 92 -23.27 -17.24 -10.26
N SER A 93 -23.41 -16.47 -11.34
CA SER A 93 -22.75 -16.79 -12.62
C SER A 93 -21.28 -16.36 -12.63
N PHE A 94 -20.91 -15.31 -11.89
CA PHE A 94 -19.53 -14.85 -11.74
C PHE A 94 -18.72 -15.71 -10.75
N GLU A 95 -19.33 -16.26 -9.70
CA GLU A 95 -18.66 -17.26 -8.81
C GLU A 95 -18.09 -18.46 -9.61
N LYS A 96 -18.75 -18.82 -10.71
CA LYS A 96 -18.34 -19.93 -11.57
C LYS A 96 -17.22 -19.57 -12.54
N ILE A 97 -16.97 -18.28 -12.72
CA ILE A 97 -15.96 -17.75 -13.61
C ILE A 97 -14.84 -17.27 -12.69
N ASN A 98 -13.93 -18.17 -12.31
CA ASN A 98 -12.63 -17.71 -11.82
C ASN A 98 -11.77 -17.43 -13.07
N PRO A 99 -11.52 -16.16 -13.43
CA PRO A 99 -10.78 -15.84 -14.64
C PRO A 99 -9.28 -16.18 -14.53
N TYR A 100 -8.81 -16.56 -13.33
CA TYR A 100 -7.42 -16.89 -13.07
C TYR A 100 -7.23 -18.39 -12.88
N THR A 101 -6.25 -18.95 -13.58
CA THR A 101 -5.76 -20.31 -13.32
C THR A 101 -5.05 -20.31 -11.98
N LYS A 102 -5.55 -21.07 -11.00
CA LYS A 102 -4.96 -21.19 -9.68
C LYS A 102 -3.54 -21.77 -9.80
N ASP A 103 -2.53 -20.96 -9.51
CA ASP A 103 -1.15 -21.43 -9.41
C ASP A 103 -0.94 -22.05 -8.02
N GLU A 104 -0.74 -23.35 -7.99
CA GLU A 104 -0.52 -24.14 -6.77
C GLU A 104 0.81 -23.84 -6.08
N ASN A 105 1.75 -23.18 -6.76
CA ASN A 105 3.04 -22.76 -6.21
C ASN A 105 3.02 -21.30 -5.69
N ALA A 106 1.98 -20.53 -6.02
CA ALA A 106 1.81 -19.19 -5.49
C ALA A 106 1.31 -19.26 -4.04
N GLY A 107 1.94 -18.52 -3.13
CA GLY A 107 1.44 -18.36 -1.77
C GLY A 107 0.05 -17.73 -1.78
N ASN A 108 -0.85 -18.21 -0.93
CA ASN A 108 -2.17 -17.60 -0.78
C ASN A 108 -2.03 -16.16 -0.23
N ILE A 109 -2.29 -15.18 -1.09
CA ILE A 109 -2.21 -13.75 -0.76
C ILE A 109 -3.53 -13.18 -0.21
N GLY A 110 -4.57 -14.01 -0.05
CA GLY A 110 -5.84 -13.66 0.61
C GLY A 110 -6.85 -12.89 -0.23
N TYR A 111 -6.48 -12.45 -1.44
CA TYR A 111 -7.35 -11.58 -2.26
C TYR A 111 -8.49 -12.30 -2.99
N ASP A 112 -8.44 -13.62 -3.13
CA ASP A 112 -9.42 -14.38 -3.91
C ASP A 112 -10.83 -14.30 -3.30
N ASP A 113 -10.91 -14.30 -1.96
CA ASP A 113 -12.19 -14.24 -1.24
C ASP A 113 -12.66 -12.79 -1.05
N ASP A 114 -11.72 -11.84 -0.89
CA ASP A 114 -12.02 -10.41 -0.66
C ASP A 114 -12.78 -9.76 -1.81
N LEU A 115 -12.48 -10.13 -3.07
CA LEU A 115 -13.19 -9.57 -4.23
C LEU A 115 -14.63 -10.05 -4.32
N VAL A 116 -14.87 -11.33 -4.04
CA VAL A 116 -16.22 -11.91 -4.05
C VAL A 116 -17.03 -11.37 -2.89
N GLU A 117 -16.45 -11.27 -1.69
CA GLU A 117 -17.11 -10.68 -0.53
C GLU A 117 -17.40 -9.19 -0.75
N SER A 118 -16.45 -8.41 -1.29
CA SER A 118 -16.69 -6.99 -1.58
C SER A 118 -17.82 -6.77 -2.60
N LEU A 119 -17.94 -7.65 -3.60
CA LEU A 119 -19.03 -7.59 -4.58
C LEU A 119 -20.36 -8.05 -3.98
N ALA A 120 -20.35 -9.08 -3.14
CA ALA A 120 -21.53 -9.56 -2.43
C ALA A 120 -22.07 -8.51 -1.43
N ASP A 121 -21.17 -7.81 -0.73
CA ASP A 121 -21.48 -6.68 0.15
C ASP A 121 -22.02 -5.48 -0.64
N PHE A 122 -21.39 -5.15 -1.78
CA PHE A 122 -21.88 -4.11 -2.69
C PHE A 122 -23.31 -4.40 -3.16
N LEU A 123 -23.64 -5.67 -3.38
CA LEU A 123 -24.95 -6.13 -3.84
C LEU A 123 -25.89 -6.57 -2.70
N GLN A 124 -25.47 -6.43 -1.44
CA GLN A 124 -26.23 -6.76 -0.22
C GLN A 124 -26.88 -8.15 -0.27
N ILE A 125 -26.17 -9.13 -0.83
CA ILE A 125 -26.71 -10.49 -1.01
C ILE A 125 -26.86 -11.20 0.34
N ASN A 126 -26.04 -10.81 1.32
CA ASN A 126 -25.95 -11.41 2.65
C ASN A 126 -26.97 -10.86 3.67
N ASP A 127 -27.78 -9.85 3.30
CA ASP A 127 -28.79 -9.22 4.17
C ASP A 127 -30.19 -9.91 4.09
N SER A 128 -30.27 -11.24 3.98
CA SER A 128 -31.56 -11.99 3.98
C SER A 128 -31.63 -13.09 5.02
#